data_AF-A0A836RPH6-F1
#
_entry.id   AF-A0A836RPH6-F1
#
_cell.length_a   1.000
_cell.length_b   1.000
_cell.length_c   1.000
_cell.angle_alpha   90.00
_cell.angle_beta   90.00
_cell.angle_gamma   90.00
#
_symmetry.space_group_name_H-M   'P 1'
#
loop_
_entity.id
_entity.type
_entity.pdbx_description
1 polymer ?
#
loop_
_entity_poly.entity_id
_entity_poly.type
_entity_poly.pdbx_seq_one_letter_code
_entity_poly.pdbx_strand_id
1 'polypeptide(L)'
;MTETASYQQIHLGSPGEDISKKDLHAISQRFKNLNQMRMQRVQSTLQPRQHIFLNILPLLFHQNHPLLPGFTALESPVGIPDYTPNKQAINAAKQFSKGFSFKRKALLNYPIQGIFLMGSVGSIAFSKTSDMDIWLCHQPSLSATEIDELQQKATAVEKWADSLGLEVHFFLVNSETFSKGKNIPISSESSGNTQHYLLLEEFYRTAIFIAGRIPAWWLVPPHQEYNYSDYLQHLIDNRFVSENEIIDFGGLSSIPAEEFISATLWHIYKALNSPHKSLLKLFLMESYASEYPKPQ
;
A
#
# COMPACT_ATOMS: atom_id res chain seq x y z
N MET A 1 4.31 -30.57 -13.31
CA MET A 1 5.73 -30.24 -13.02
C MET A 1 5.82 -28.74 -12.91
N THR A 2 5.70 -28.19 -11.70
CA THR A 2 5.96 -26.77 -11.46
C THR A 2 7.47 -26.61 -11.38
N GLU A 3 8.07 -25.97 -12.36
CA GLU A 3 9.46 -25.49 -12.25
C GLU A 3 9.54 -24.63 -11.00
N THR A 4 10.25 -25.13 -9.98
CA THR A 4 10.61 -24.33 -8.82
C THR A 4 11.58 -23.26 -9.29
N ALA A 5 11.08 -22.04 -9.49
CA ALA A 5 11.91 -20.89 -9.80
C ALA A 5 13.00 -20.76 -8.72
N SER A 6 14.24 -21.07 -9.07
CA SER A 6 15.39 -20.91 -8.18
C SER A 6 15.76 -19.43 -8.16
N TYR A 7 15.34 -18.74 -7.10
CA TYR A 7 15.73 -17.35 -6.87
C TYR A 7 17.15 -17.31 -6.29
N GLN A 8 18.05 -16.53 -6.89
CA GLN A 8 19.39 -16.32 -6.33
C GLN A 8 19.30 -15.72 -4.92
N GLN A 9 20.19 -16.12 -4.01
CA GLN A 9 20.26 -15.48 -2.71
C GLN A 9 20.67 -14.01 -2.88
N ILE A 10 20.06 -13.12 -2.10
CA ILE A 10 20.35 -11.69 -2.10
C ILE A 10 21.19 -11.40 -0.87
N HIS A 11 22.29 -10.66 -1.07
CA HIS A 11 23.18 -10.22 0.01
C HIS A 11 23.38 -8.71 -0.11
N LEU A 12 22.86 -7.98 0.86
CA LEU A 12 23.09 -6.54 0.97
C LEU A 12 24.02 -6.29 2.15
N GLY A 13 25.21 -5.75 1.88
CA GLY A 13 26.12 -5.30 2.93
C GLY A 13 25.64 -4.04 3.65
N SER A 14 26.33 -3.73 4.73
CA SER A 14 26.27 -2.47 5.46
C SER A 14 26.91 -1.32 4.67
N PRO A 15 26.67 -0.04 5.01
CA PRO A 15 27.40 1.07 4.40
C PRO A 15 28.92 0.88 4.54
N GLY A 16 29.64 0.88 3.42
CA GLY A 16 31.08 0.57 3.37
C GLY A 16 31.42 -0.89 3.03
N GLU A 17 30.42 -1.77 2.97
CA GLU A 17 30.50 -3.13 2.44
C GLU A 17 29.87 -3.20 1.03
N ASP A 18 29.87 -4.39 0.40
CA ASP A 18 29.32 -4.57 -0.95
C ASP A 18 27.79 -4.45 -0.95
N ILE A 19 27.28 -3.41 -1.61
CA ILE A 19 25.85 -3.20 -1.90
C ILE A 19 25.64 -3.29 -3.42
N SER A 20 24.96 -4.35 -3.87
CA SER A 20 24.71 -4.61 -5.29
C SER A 20 23.43 -3.94 -5.79
N LYS A 21 23.54 -3.03 -6.78
CA LYS A 21 22.35 -2.46 -7.48
C LYS A 21 21.50 -3.55 -8.14
N LYS A 22 22.13 -4.62 -8.60
CA LYS A 22 21.43 -5.77 -9.19
C LYS A 22 20.56 -6.47 -8.14
N ASP A 23 21.06 -6.58 -6.91
CA ASP A 23 20.36 -7.21 -5.80
C ASP A 23 19.18 -6.35 -5.35
N LEU A 24 19.38 -5.05 -5.18
CA LEU A 24 18.30 -4.09 -4.90
C LEU A 24 17.21 -4.14 -5.98
N HIS A 25 17.59 -4.16 -7.25
CA HIS A 25 16.63 -4.34 -8.35
C HIS A 25 15.90 -5.68 -8.25
N ALA A 26 16.60 -6.76 -7.91
CA ALA A 26 16.00 -8.08 -7.72
C ALA A 26 14.99 -8.09 -6.56
N ILE A 27 15.25 -7.38 -5.46
CA ILE A 27 14.28 -7.16 -4.37
C ILE A 27 13.02 -6.49 -4.92
N SER A 28 13.17 -5.37 -5.63
CA SER A 28 12.03 -4.63 -6.20
C SER A 28 11.18 -5.50 -7.14
N GLN A 29 11.82 -6.34 -7.96
CA GLN A 29 11.11 -7.28 -8.86
C GLN A 29 10.41 -8.39 -8.07
N ARG A 30 11.06 -8.98 -7.07
CA ARG A 30 10.45 -10.00 -6.20
C ARG A 30 9.25 -9.45 -5.45
N PHE A 31 9.34 -8.23 -4.94
CA PHE A 31 8.23 -7.52 -4.31
C PHE A 31 7.05 -7.37 -5.27
N LYS A 32 7.28 -6.88 -6.49
CA LYS A 32 6.22 -6.73 -7.51
C LYS A 32 5.59 -8.08 -7.89
N ASN A 33 6.40 -9.13 -8.07
CA ASN A 33 5.93 -10.48 -8.38
C ASN A 33 5.09 -11.08 -7.25
N LEU A 34 5.53 -10.94 -5.99
CA LEU A 34 4.77 -11.37 -4.81
C LEU A 34 3.40 -10.69 -4.77
N ASN A 35 3.37 -9.37 -4.98
CA ASN A 35 2.14 -8.61 -4.97
C ASN A 35 1.21 -8.93 -6.16
N GLN A 36 1.76 -9.27 -7.32
CA GLN A 36 0.97 -9.77 -8.43
C GLN A 36 0.25 -11.08 -8.07
N MET A 37 0.91 -12.01 -7.38
CA MET A 37 0.28 -13.24 -6.91
C MET A 37 -0.78 -12.97 -5.84
N ARG A 38 -0.49 -12.06 -4.89
CA ARG A 38 -1.48 -11.62 -3.88
C ARG A 38 -2.71 -10.99 -4.53
N MET A 39 -2.52 -10.15 -5.55
CA MET A 39 -3.59 -9.52 -6.32
C MET A 39 -4.46 -10.57 -7.04
N GLN A 40 -3.85 -11.57 -7.69
CA GLN A 40 -4.59 -12.67 -8.33
C GLN A 40 -5.44 -13.44 -7.32
N ARG A 41 -4.91 -13.68 -6.11
CA ARG A 41 -5.66 -14.32 -5.03
C ARG A 41 -6.87 -13.47 -4.61
N VAL A 42 -6.70 -12.17 -4.39
CA VAL A 42 -7.82 -11.28 -4.07
C VAL A 42 -8.86 -11.32 -5.19
N GLN A 43 -8.46 -11.15 -6.45
CA GLN A 43 -9.38 -11.22 -7.58
C GLN A 43 -10.16 -12.55 -7.63
N SER A 44 -9.53 -13.69 -7.31
CA SER A 44 -10.20 -15.00 -7.31
C SER A 44 -11.34 -15.12 -6.28
N THR A 45 -11.32 -14.30 -5.23
CA THR A 45 -12.37 -14.28 -4.19
C THR A 45 -13.52 -13.34 -4.52
N LEU A 46 -13.31 -12.40 -5.44
CA LEU A 46 -14.30 -11.43 -5.89
C LEU A 46 -15.24 -12.02 -6.94
N GLN A 47 -16.48 -11.50 -6.97
CA GLN A 47 -17.42 -11.82 -8.04
C GLN A 47 -16.92 -11.26 -9.38
N PRO A 48 -17.22 -11.90 -10.52
CA PRO A 48 -16.77 -11.41 -11.83
C PRO A 48 -17.12 -9.94 -12.11
N ARG A 49 -18.29 -9.48 -11.66
CA ARG A 49 -18.73 -8.08 -11.79
C ARG A 49 -17.86 -7.08 -11.01
N GLN A 50 -17.22 -7.53 -9.92
CA GLN A 50 -16.39 -6.71 -9.04
C GLN A 50 -14.95 -6.60 -9.55
N HIS A 51 -14.49 -7.50 -10.43
CA HIS A 51 -13.12 -7.47 -10.97
C HIS A 51 -12.79 -6.17 -11.70
N ILE A 52 -13.81 -5.52 -12.29
CA ILE A 52 -13.66 -4.24 -12.97
C ILE A 52 -13.05 -3.17 -12.05
N PHE A 53 -13.41 -3.18 -10.76
CA PHE A 53 -12.95 -2.21 -9.77
C PHE A 53 -11.42 -2.22 -9.66
N LEU A 54 -10.84 -3.35 -9.29
CA LEU A 54 -9.38 -3.47 -9.12
C LEU A 54 -8.62 -3.30 -10.45
N ASN A 55 -9.22 -3.71 -11.57
CA ASN A 55 -8.59 -3.57 -12.89
C ASN A 55 -8.46 -2.10 -13.33
N ILE A 56 -9.45 -1.26 -13.05
CA ILE A 56 -9.45 0.14 -13.48
C ILE A 56 -8.89 1.10 -12.42
N LEU A 57 -8.88 0.70 -11.15
CA LEU A 57 -8.54 1.55 -10.00
C LEU A 57 -7.31 2.46 -10.23
N PRO A 58 -6.11 1.95 -10.54
CA PRO A 58 -4.96 2.83 -10.75
C PRO A 58 -5.11 3.75 -11.97
N LEU A 59 -5.87 3.37 -13.00
CA LEU A 59 -6.14 4.24 -14.14
C LEU A 59 -7.01 5.44 -13.73
N LEU A 60 -7.98 5.25 -12.82
CA LEU A 60 -8.82 6.35 -12.32
C LEU A 60 -7.98 7.45 -11.70
N PHE A 61 -6.91 7.10 -10.97
CA PHE A 61 -5.99 8.07 -10.34
C PHE A 61 -4.81 8.49 -11.23
N HIS A 62 -4.64 7.85 -12.39
CA HIS A 62 -3.60 8.22 -13.35
C HIS A 62 -4.11 9.18 -14.43
N GLN A 63 -5.41 9.20 -14.73
CA GLN A 63 -5.99 10.11 -15.73
C GLN A 63 -7.42 10.52 -15.39
N ASN A 64 -7.71 11.82 -15.48
CA ASN A 64 -9.09 12.32 -15.45
C ASN A 64 -9.78 12.12 -16.79
N HIS A 65 -10.99 11.59 -16.77
CA HIS A 65 -11.83 11.45 -17.96
C HIS A 65 -13.31 11.56 -17.56
N PRO A 66 -14.11 12.44 -18.21
CA PRO A 66 -15.48 12.75 -17.78
C PRO A 66 -16.44 11.57 -17.62
N LEU A 67 -16.24 10.51 -18.41
CA LEU A 67 -17.06 9.30 -18.36
C LEU A 67 -16.56 8.22 -17.39
N LEU A 68 -15.36 8.38 -16.80
CA LEU A 68 -14.83 7.38 -15.87
C LEU A 68 -15.34 7.62 -14.44
N PRO A 69 -15.49 6.56 -13.63
CA PRO A 69 -15.84 6.69 -12.22
C PRO A 69 -14.87 7.61 -11.47
N GLY A 70 -15.38 8.35 -10.49
CA GLY A 70 -14.57 9.25 -9.69
C GLY A 70 -14.20 10.56 -10.37
N PHE A 71 -14.64 10.83 -11.61
CA PHE A 71 -14.36 12.11 -12.25
C PHE A 71 -15.04 13.27 -11.49
N THR A 72 -14.23 14.23 -11.07
CA THR A 72 -14.66 15.46 -10.41
C THR A 72 -14.36 16.68 -11.30
N ALA A 73 -13.10 16.84 -11.70
CA ALA A 73 -12.65 17.87 -12.63
C ALA A 73 -11.50 17.38 -13.52
N LEU A 74 -11.20 18.13 -14.59
CA LEU A 74 -10.08 17.82 -15.49
C LEU A 74 -8.71 18.07 -14.84
N GLU A 75 -8.63 19.10 -13.99
CA GLU A 75 -7.39 19.56 -13.35
C GLU A 75 -7.07 18.83 -12.03
N SER A 76 -7.98 17.97 -11.55
CA SER A 76 -7.75 17.28 -10.27
C SER A 76 -6.48 16.44 -10.29
N PRO A 77 -5.75 16.33 -9.15
CA PRO A 77 -4.45 15.67 -9.12
C PRO A 77 -4.51 14.25 -9.67
N VAL A 78 -3.68 13.98 -10.69
CA VAL A 78 -3.54 12.66 -11.30
C VAL A 78 -2.11 12.41 -11.73
N GLY A 79 -1.76 11.13 -11.74
CA GLY A 79 -0.46 10.67 -12.20
C GLY A 79 0.20 9.81 -11.15
N ILE A 80 0.55 8.61 -11.56
CA ILE A 80 1.24 7.60 -10.76
C ILE A 80 2.56 7.29 -11.45
N PRO A 81 3.70 7.29 -10.74
CA PRO A 81 5.00 7.00 -11.33
C PRO A 81 5.04 5.56 -11.88
N ASP A 82 5.70 5.39 -13.02
CA ASP A 82 5.88 4.11 -13.72
C ASP A 82 4.61 3.28 -13.97
N TYR A 83 3.43 3.90 -13.92
CA TYR A 83 2.18 3.23 -14.25
C TYR A 83 1.89 3.32 -15.75
N THR A 84 1.59 2.18 -16.34
CA THR A 84 1.01 2.09 -17.68
C THR A 84 -0.18 1.13 -17.62
N PRO A 85 -1.39 1.55 -18.05
CA PRO A 85 -2.56 0.69 -17.98
C PRO A 85 -2.37 -0.54 -18.87
N ASN A 86 -2.59 -1.72 -18.29
CA ASN A 86 -2.57 -2.97 -19.03
C ASN A 86 -3.88 -3.17 -19.84
N LYS A 87 -3.98 -4.27 -20.60
CA LYS A 87 -5.17 -4.57 -21.41
C LYS A 87 -6.46 -4.65 -20.58
N GLN A 88 -6.39 -5.15 -19.35
CA GLN A 88 -7.56 -5.27 -18.47
C GLN A 88 -8.06 -3.89 -18.03
N ALA A 89 -7.16 -2.98 -17.65
CA ALA A 89 -7.50 -1.60 -17.30
C ALA A 89 -8.13 -0.84 -18.48
N ILE A 90 -7.57 -0.98 -19.69
CA ILE A 90 -8.13 -0.37 -20.90
C ILE A 90 -9.52 -0.94 -21.23
N ASN A 91 -9.69 -2.27 -21.13
CA ASN A 91 -10.98 -2.90 -21.38
C ASN A 91 -12.03 -2.47 -20.35
N ALA A 92 -11.65 -2.33 -19.08
CA ALA A 92 -12.51 -1.81 -18.03
C ALA A 92 -12.94 -0.37 -18.33
N ALA A 93 -12.00 0.51 -18.72
CA ALA A 93 -12.33 1.89 -19.10
C ALA A 93 -13.28 1.97 -20.30
N LYS A 94 -13.14 1.06 -21.27
CA LYS A 94 -14.01 0.99 -22.45
C LYS A 94 -15.46 0.58 -22.14
N GLN A 95 -15.72 -0.01 -20.98
CA GLN A 95 -17.10 -0.28 -20.54
C GLN A 95 -17.86 1.02 -20.21
N PHE A 96 -17.14 2.07 -19.78
CA PHE A 96 -17.70 3.39 -19.49
C PHE A 96 -17.65 4.33 -20.70
N SER A 97 -16.55 4.29 -21.46
CA SER A 97 -16.36 5.11 -22.65
C SER A 97 -15.85 4.25 -23.80
N LYS A 98 -16.73 3.89 -24.74
CA LYS A 98 -16.37 3.02 -25.89
C LYS A 98 -15.18 3.56 -26.69
N GLY A 99 -15.06 4.89 -26.79
CA GLY A 99 -13.97 5.59 -27.47
C GLY A 99 -12.73 5.83 -26.60
N PHE A 100 -12.66 5.26 -25.39
CA PHE A 100 -11.52 5.47 -24.51
C PHE A 100 -10.23 5.01 -25.17
N SER A 101 -9.27 5.94 -25.25
CA SER A 101 -7.92 5.70 -25.70
C SER A 101 -6.97 6.34 -24.69
N PHE A 102 -6.08 5.52 -24.14
CA PHE A 102 -5.07 6.00 -23.21
C PHE A 102 -4.04 6.82 -23.98
N LYS A 103 -3.86 8.07 -23.57
CA LYS A 103 -2.83 8.95 -24.11
C LYS A 103 -1.79 9.15 -23.02
N ARG A 104 -0.58 8.62 -23.25
CA ARG A 104 0.54 8.84 -22.34
C ARG A 104 0.83 10.33 -22.27
N LYS A 105 0.73 10.90 -21.06
CA LYS A 105 1.19 12.26 -20.77
C LYS A 105 2.52 12.14 -20.04
N ALA A 106 3.53 12.86 -20.50
CA ALA A 106 4.73 13.07 -19.72
C ALA A 106 4.39 14.10 -18.64
N LEU A 107 4.23 13.64 -17.39
CA LEU A 107 4.03 14.51 -16.25
C LEU A 107 5.39 14.89 -15.67
N LEU A 108 5.58 16.18 -15.39
CA LEU A 108 6.79 16.66 -14.69
C LEU A 108 6.82 16.15 -13.25
N ASN A 109 5.66 16.15 -12.60
CA ASN A 109 5.45 15.67 -11.24
C ASN A 109 4.33 14.63 -11.23
N TYR A 110 4.46 13.61 -10.37
CA TYR A 110 3.42 12.60 -10.14
C TYR A 110 2.80 12.84 -8.75
N PRO A 111 1.60 13.46 -8.68
CA PRO A 111 0.90 13.76 -7.42
C PRO A 111 0.62 12.53 -6.56
N ILE A 112 0.42 11.37 -7.18
CA ILE A 112 0.14 10.11 -6.49
C ILE A 112 1.42 9.28 -6.46
N GLN A 113 1.98 9.07 -5.27
CA GLN A 113 3.20 8.29 -5.08
C GLN A 113 2.92 6.79 -5.14
N GLY A 114 1.77 6.34 -4.64
CA GLY A 114 1.45 4.91 -4.60
C GLY A 114 0.00 4.62 -4.25
N ILE A 115 -0.46 3.44 -4.62
CA ILE A 115 -1.77 2.91 -4.25
C ILE A 115 -1.55 1.51 -3.67
N PHE A 116 -2.04 1.30 -2.46
CA PHE A 116 -1.93 0.03 -1.76
C PHE A 116 -3.29 -0.37 -1.22
N LEU A 117 -3.63 -1.64 -1.42
CA LEU A 117 -4.78 -2.23 -0.78
C LEU A 117 -4.32 -2.75 0.60
N MET A 118 -4.95 -2.23 1.64
CA MET A 118 -4.67 -2.46 3.06
C MET A 118 -5.84 -3.24 3.71
N GLY A 119 -5.60 -3.77 4.91
CA GLY A 119 -6.60 -4.46 5.71
C GLY A 119 -6.55 -5.98 5.54
N SER A 120 -7.64 -6.65 5.92
CA SER A 120 -7.66 -8.13 5.98
C SER A 120 -7.57 -8.82 4.61
N VAL A 121 -7.64 -8.07 3.50
CA VAL A 121 -7.50 -8.49 2.09
C VAL A 121 -6.26 -9.33 1.78
N GLY A 122 -5.12 -8.99 2.39
CA GLY A 122 -3.87 -9.74 2.23
C GLY A 122 -3.69 -10.90 3.21
N SER A 123 -4.63 -11.06 4.15
CA SER A 123 -4.57 -12.07 5.20
C SER A 123 -5.38 -13.33 4.83
N ILE A 124 -5.12 -14.42 5.55
CA ILE A 124 -5.92 -15.66 5.43
C ILE A 124 -7.39 -15.42 5.78
N ALA A 125 -7.69 -14.37 6.56
CA ALA A 125 -9.02 -14.06 7.03
C ALA A 125 -9.85 -13.17 6.08
N PHE A 126 -9.40 -12.94 4.84
CA PHE A 126 -10.21 -12.22 3.86
C PHE A 126 -11.44 -13.03 3.45
N SER A 127 -12.61 -12.40 3.50
CA SER A 127 -13.89 -12.96 3.07
C SER A 127 -14.59 -12.05 2.06
N LYS A 128 -15.62 -12.56 1.39
CA LYS A 128 -16.47 -11.79 0.46
C LYS A 128 -17.21 -10.61 1.09
N THR A 129 -17.21 -10.51 2.42
CA THR A 129 -17.88 -9.47 3.21
C THR A 129 -16.86 -8.58 3.94
N SER A 130 -15.58 -8.66 3.59
CA SER A 130 -14.55 -7.84 4.21
C SER A 130 -14.35 -6.57 3.39
N ASP A 131 -14.27 -5.45 4.10
CA ASP A 131 -14.03 -4.13 3.52
C ASP A 131 -12.64 -4.06 2.90
N MET A 132 -12.50 -3.13 1.95
CA MET A 132 -11.24 -2.84 1.26
C MET A 132 -10.74 -1.45 1.65
N ASP A 133 -9.76 -1.40 2.53
CA ASP A 133 -9.06 -0.17 2.86
C ASP A 133 -8.01 0.11 1.78
N ILE A 134 -7.96 1.32 1.23
CA ILE A 134 -7.01 1.69 0.18
C ILE A 134 -6.20 2.89 0.65
N TRP A 135 -4.89 2.70 0.78
CA TRP A 135 -3.96 3.80 0.97
C TRP A 135 -3.66 4.43 -0.38
N LEU A 136 -4.07 5.68 -0.52
CA LEU A 136 -3.78 6.54 -1.65
C LEU A 136 -2.70 7.53 -1.23
N CYS A 137 -1.46 7.16 -1.51
CA CYS A 137 -0.30 7.91 -1.07
C CYS A 137 -0.03 9.06 -2.02
N HIS A 138 0.00 10.29 -1.51
CA HIS A 138 0.15 11.49 -2.31
C HIS A 138 1.45 12.23 -1.96
N GLN A 139 1.88 13.14 -2.85
CA GLN A 139 3.03 14.00 -2.59
C GLN A 139 2.75 14.92 -1.38
N PRO A 140 3.72 15.10 -0.47
CA PRO A 140 3.59 16.06 0.63
C PRO A 140 3.40 17.51 0.18
N SER A 141 3.84 17.83 -1.04
CA SER A 141 3.78 19.17 -1.63
C SER A 141 2.41 19.56 -2.19
N LEU A 142 1.41 18.67 -2.16
CA LEU A 142 0.07 19.04 -2.61
C LEU A 142 -0.54 20.10 -1.69
N SER A 143 -1.17 21.09 -2.29
CA SER A 143 -1.94 22.11 -1.59
C SER A 143 -3.19 21.51 -0.93
N ALA A 144 -3.74 22.21 0.06
CA ALA A 144 -4.98 21.78 0.72
C ALA A 144 -6.15 21.63 -0.26
N THR A 145 -6.21 22.48 -1.29
CA THR A 145 -7.22 22.40 -2.35
C THR A 145 -7.04 21.15 -3.21
N GLU A 146 -5.80 20.82 -3.60
CA GLU A 146 -5.51 19.60 -4.35
C GLU A 146 -5.83 18.33 -3.54
N ILE A 147 -5.54 18.35 -2.23
CA ILE A 147 -5.89 17.26 -1.31
C ILE A 147 -7.41 17.10 -1.21
N ASP A 148 -8.16 18.19 -1.09
CA ASP A 148 -9.63 18.15 -1.06
C ASP A 148 -10.22 17.61 -2.37
N GLU A 149 -9.72 18.05 -3.52
CA GLU A 149 -10.12 17.51 -4.83
C GLU A 149 -9.82 16.01 -4.97
N LEU A 150 -8.66 15.58 -4.48
CA LEU A 150 -8.29 14.17 -4.46
C LEU A 150 -9.21 13.35 -3.54
N GLN A 151 -9.58 13.91 -2.38
CA GLN A 151 -10.54 13.29 -1.45
C GLN A 151 -11.93 13.17 -2.07
N GLN A 152 -12.43 14.24 -2.71
CA GLN A 152 -13.72 14.22 -3.41
C GLN A 152 -13.75 13.14 -4.49
N LYS A 153 -12.66 13.02 -5.26
CA LYS A 153 -12.49 11.97 -6.26
C LYS A 153 -12.48 10.58 -5.64
N ALA A 154 -11.72 10.38 -4.57
CA ALA A 154 -11.69 9.10 -3.84
C ALA A 154 -13.09 8.71 -3.35
N THR A 155 -13.82 9.63 -2.73
CA THR A 155 -15.21 9.40 -2.28
C THR A 155 -16.18 9.12 -3.43
N ALA A 156 -15.98 9.72 -4.61
CA ALA A 156 -16.77 9.37 -5.79
C ALA A 156 -16.44 7.96 -6.33
N VAL A 157 -15.19 7.50 -6.18
CA VAL A 157 -14.79 6.11 -6.48
C VAL A 157 -15.40 5.13 -5.47
N GLU A 158 -15.44 5.46 -4.18
CA GLU A 158 -16.11 4.65 -3.14
C GLU A 158 -17.59 4.43 -3.46
N LYS A 159 -18.32 5.51 -3.79
CA LYS A 159 -19.74 5.43 -4.20
C LYS A 159 -19.94 4.53 -5.41
N TRP A 160 -19.02 4.56 -6.36
CA TRP A 160 -19.08 3.65 -7.51
C TRP A 160 -18.79 2.20 -7.09
N ALA A 161 -17.83 1.96 -6.21
CA ALA A 161 -17.55 0.63 -5.67
C ALA A 161 -18.77 0.04 -4.95
N ASP A 162 -19.49 0.85 -4.16
CA ASP A 162 -20.73 0.44 -3.49
C ASP A 162 -21.79 -0.04 -4.49
N SER A 163 -21.91 0.61 -5.65
CA SER A 163 -22.81 0.15 -6.73
C SER A 163 -22.46 -1.25 -7.29
N LEU A 164 -21.21 -1.70 -7.09
CA LEU A 164 -20.74 -3.05 -7.42
C LEU A 164 -20.90 -4.04 -6.25
N GLY A 165 -21.40 -3.58 -5.11
CA GLY A 165 -21.46 -4.31 -3.85
C GLY A 165 -20.07 -4.53 -3.24
N LEU A 166 -19.18 -3.54 -3.37
CA LEU A 166 -17.88 -3.52 -2.69
C LEU A 166 -17.89 -2.41 -1.65
N GLU A 167 -17.58 -2.76 -0.41
CA GLU A 167 -17.30 -1.79 0.64
C GLU A 167 -15.82 -1.39 0.54
N VAL A 168 -15.56 -0.15 0.13
CA VAL A 168 -14.22 0.40 -0.11
C VAL A 168 -14.09 1.70 0.65
N HIS A 169 -12.95 1.89 1.32
CA HIS A 169 -12.61 3.11 2.05
C HIS A 169 -11.21 3.59 1.65
N PHE A 170 -11.08 4.82 1.19
CA PHE A 170 -9.80 5.43 0.85
C PHE A 170 -9.25 6.27 2.00
N PHE A 171 -7.94 6.11 2.21
CA PHE A 171 -7.16 6.92 3.14
C PHE A 171 -6.09 7.66 2.35
N LEU A 172 -6.16 8.99 2.37
CA LEU A 172 -5.08 9.82 1.84
C LEU A 172 -3.90 9.76 2.80
N VAL A 173 -2.73 9.32 2.29
CA VAL A 173 -1.53 9.13 3.11
C VAL A 173 -0.41 10.03 2.62
N ASN A 174 0.07 10.90 3.52
CA ASN A 174 1.32 11.62 3.36
C ASN A 174 2.43 10.84 4.09
N SER A 175 3.29 10.20 3.30
CA SER A 175 4.41 9.36 3.75
C SER A 175 5.42 10.09 4.64
N GLU A 176 5.71 11.36 4.35
CA GLU A 176 6.64 12.17 5.14
C GLU A 176 6.09 12.49 6.54
N THR A 177 4.79 12.74 6.64
CA THR A 177 4.16 12.93 7.96
C THR A 177 3.99 11.60 8.69
N PHE A 178 3.65 10.53 7.96
CA PHE A 178 3.43 9.22 8.53
C PHE A 178 4.70 8.67 9.15
N SER A 179 5.82 8.66 8.42
CA SER A 179 7.14 8.21 8.92
C SER A 179 7.62 8.94 10.18
N LYS A 180 7.10 10.14 10.47
CA LYS A 180 7.35 10.92 11.68
C LYS A 180 6.41 10.58 12.85
N GLY A 181 5.64 9.49 12.74
CA GLY A 181 4.71 9.05 13.77
C GLY A 181 3.38 9.82 13.82
N LYS A 182 3.04 10.60 12.79
CA LYS A 182 1.71 11.22 12.72
C LYS A 182 0.70 10.19 12.25
N ASN A 183 -0.37 10.03 13.02
CA ASN A 183 -1.45 9.10 12.69
C ASN A 183 -2.20 9.53 11.43
N ILE A 184 -2.60 8.54 10.65
CA ILE A 184 -3.60 8.71 9.58
C ILE A 184 -4.98 8.69 10.26
N PRO A 185 -5.93 9.54 9.85
CA PRO A 185 -7.33 9.36 10.23
C PRO A 185 -7.85 8.08 9.57
N ILE A 186 -7.76 6.95 10.27
CA ILE A 186 -8.25 5.65 9.79
C ILE A 186 -9.74 5.52 10.16
N SER A 187 -10.47 4.67 9.43
CA SER A 187 -11.89 4.37 9.65
C SER A 187 -12.16 3.91 11.08
N SER A 188 -13.43 3.95 11.47
CA SER A 188 -13.98 3.47 12.75
C SER A 188 -13.62 2.02 13.10
N GLU A 189 -13.06 1.26 12.16
CA GLU A 189 -12.62 -0.12 12.30
C GLU A 189 -11.21 -0.27 12.92
N SER A 190 -10.35 0.74 12.76
CA SER A 190 -8.98 0.74 13.32
C SER A 190 -8.90 1.74 14.47
N SER A 191 -8.75 1.18 15.67
CA SER A 191 -8.05 1.76 16.83
C SER A 191 -7.60 3.21 16.65
N GLY A 192 -8.36 4.14 17.24
CA GLY A 192 -8.02 5.55 17.20
C GLY A 192 -6.58 5.85 17.65
N ASN A 193 -6.00 6.93 17.11
CA ASN A 193 -4.82 7.72 17.53
C ASN A 193 -3.57 7.06 18.18
N THR A 194 -3.45 5.73 18.37
CA THR A 194 -2.44 5.16 19.30
C THR A 194 -1.76 3.89 18.80
N GLN A 195 -1.79 3.58 17.49
CA GLN A 195 -1.21 2.35 16.93
C GLN A 195 -0.45 2.59 15.63
N HIS A 196 0.40 3.62 15.60
CA HIS A 196 1.13 4.01 14.40
C HIS A 196 2.03 2.88 13.89
N TYR A 197 2.84 2.30 14.77
CA TYR A 197 3.83 1.30 14.40
C TYR A 197 3.20 -0.06 14.11
N LEU A 198 2.16 -0.44 14.86
CA LEU A 198 1.44 -1.69 14.58
C LEU A 198 0.66 -1.64 13.26
N LEU A 199 0.15 -0.47 12.88
CA LEU A 199 -0.42 -0.26 11.56
C LEU A 199 0.64 -0.39 10.45
N LEU A 200 1.82 0.19 10.67
CA LEU A 200 2.94 0.08 9.73
C LEU A 200 3.43 -1.35 9.58
N GLU A 201 3.51 -2.11 10.67
CA GLU A 201 3.77 -3.55 10.67
C GLU A 201 2.73 -4.30 9.83
N GLU A 202 1.44 -4.06 10.08
CA GLU A 202 0.36 -4.72 9.34
C GLU A 202 0.42 -4.38 7.85
N PHE A 203 0.78 -3.13 7.52
CA PHE A 203 1.02 -2.68 6.16
C PHE A 203 2.17 -3.46 5.51
N TYR A 204 3.36 -3.52 6.12
CA TYR A 204 4.50 -4.24 5.52
C TYR A 204 4.25 -5.74 5.37
N ARG A 205 3.52 -6.35 6.30
CA ARG A 205 3.22 -7.79 6.23
C ARG A 205 2.13 -8.11 5.20
N THR A 206 1.04 -7.34 5.17
CA THR A 206 -0.20 -7.76 4.47
C THR A 206 -0.62 -6.87 3.31
N ALA A 207 -0.13 -5.63 3.19
CA ALA A 207 -0.56 -4.75 2.11
C ALA A 207 -0.27 -5.35 0.72
N ILE A 208 -1.13 -5.01 -0.22
CA ILE A 208 -1.02 -5.41 -1.61
C ILE A 208 -0.74 -4.18 -2.47
N PHE A 209 0.43 -4.16 -3.09
CA PHE A 209 0.84 -3.12 -4.03
C PHE A 209 -0.05 -3.14 -5.28
N ILE A 210 -0.70 -1.99 -5.57
CA ILE A 210 -1.52 -1.80 -6.77
C ILE A 210 -0.72 -1.08 -7.86
N ALA A 211 -0.12 0.06 -7.55
CA ALA A 211 0.64 0.88 -8.48
C ALA A 211 1.52 1.92 -7.77
N GLY A 212 2.53 2.44 -8.48
CA GLY A 212 3.40 3.53 -8.02
C GLY A 212 4.74 3.06 -7.45
N ARG A 213 5.24 3.78 -6.47
CA ARG A 213 6.52 3.54 -5.79
C ARG A 213 6.42 2.36 -4.84
N ILE A 214 7.52 1.61 -4.69
CA ILE A 214 7.57 0.49 -3.73
C ILE A 214 7.92 1.01 -2.33
N PRO A 215 7.46 0.37 -1.24
CA PRO A 215 7.86 0.78 0.11
C PRO A 215 9.36 0.58 0.31
N ALA A 216 10.06 1.61 0.78
CA ALA A 216 11.50 1.63 0.96
C ALA A 216 12.00 0.55 1.92
N TRP A 217 11.16 0.15 2.88
CA TRP A 217 11.50 -0.86 3.89
C TRP A 217 11.94 -2.20 3.33
N TRP A 218 11.45 -2.61 2.16
CA TRP A 218 11.89 -3.84 1.50
C TRP A 218 13.36 -3.82 1.08
N LEU A 219 13.97 -2.63 0.95
CA LEU A 219 15.35 -2.44 0.51
C LEU A 219 16.34 -2.37 1.67
N VAL A 220 15.87 -2.28 2.91
CA VAL A 220 16.71 -2.26 4.10
C VAL A 220 16.84 -3.71 4.60
N PRO A 221 18.06 -4.27 4.69
CA PRO A 221 18.22 -5.64 5.15
C PRO A 221 17.97 -5.73 6.68
N PRO A 222 17.50 -6.88 7.21
CA PRO A 222 17.10 -6.99 8.62
C PRO A 222 18.18 -6.58 9.63
N HIS A 223 19.45 -6.83 9.34
CA HIS A 223 20.56 -6.45 10.21
C HIS A 223 20.84 -4.93 10.26
N GLN A 224 20.21 -4.16 9.37
CA GLN A 224 20.27 -2.68 9.34
C GLN A 224 18.97 -2.02 9.81
N GLU A 225 17.99 -2.77 10.33
CA GLU A 225 16.70 -2.21 10.77
C GLU A 225 16.88 -1.10 11.82
N TYR A 226 17.80 -1.28 12.79
CA TYR A 226 18.13 -0.26 13.79
C TYR A 226 18.80 0.99 13.21
N ASN A 227 19.39 0.89 12.01
CA ASN A 227 20.01 1.99 11.27
C ASN A 227 19.17 2.36 10.03
N TYR A 228 17.86 2.09 10.05
CA TYR A 228 16.96 2.21 8.90
C TYR A 228 17.17 3.50 8.09
N SER A 229 17.06 4.64 8.76
CA SER A 229 17.11 5.96 8.11
C SER A 229 18.48 6.23 7.50
N ASP A 230 19.56 5.88 8.21
CA ASP A 230 20.93 6.08 7.73
C ASP A 230 21.25 5.16 6.55
N TYR A 231 20.77 3.91 6.59
CA TYR A 231 20.91 2.97 5.49
C TYR A 231 20.17 3.45 4.24
N LEU A 232 18.92 3.88 4.39
CA LEU A 232 18.11 4.37 3.29
C LEU A 232 18.73 5.64 2.67
N GLN A 233 19.18 6.58 3.50
CA GLN A 233 19.87 7.78 3.05
C GLN A 233 21.16 7.44 2.30
N HIS A 234 21.93 6.46 2.80
CA HIS A 234 23.12 5.97 2.10
C HIS A 234 22.79 5.41 0.70
N LEU A 235 21.69 4.65 0.56
CA LEU A 235 21.25 4.14 -0.74
C LEU A 235 20.91 5.27 -1.73
N ILE A 236 20.27 6.33 -1.23
CA ILE A 236 19.83 7.48 -2.03
C ILE A 236 21.04 8.34 -2.44
N ASP A 237 21.86 8.76 -1.48
CA ASP A 237 23.01 9.67 -1.71
C ASP A 237 24.03 9.08 -2.67
N ASN A 238 24.25 7.77 -2.58
CA ASN A 238 25.18 7.04 -3.46
C ASN A 238 24.51 6.53 -4.75
N ARG A 239 23.26 6.94 -5.01
CA ARG A 239 22.48 6.60 -6.22
C ARG A 239 22.34 5.10 -6.45
N PHE A 240 22.28 4.31 -5.39
CA PHE A 240 21.90 2.90 -5.47
C PHE A 240 20.43 2.75 -5.84
N VAL A 241 19.59 3.64 -5.33
CA VAL A 241 18.14 3.70 -5.59
C VAL A 241 17.73 5.14 -5.84
N SER A 242 16.75 5.35 -6.71
CA SER A 242 16.19 6.68 -6.96
C SER A 242 15.05 6.98 -5.99
N GLU A 243 15.01 8.17 -5.39
CA GLU A 243 13.89 8.62 -4.55
C GLU A 243 12.53 8.55 -5.27
N ASN A 244 12.54 8.64 -6.60
CA ASN A 244 11.31 8.56 -7.39
C ASN A 244 10.77 7.13 -7.56
N GLU A 245 11.53 6.11 -7.16
CA GLU A 245 11.13 4.69 -7.24
C GLU A 245 10.55 4.17 -5.91
N ILE A 246 10.75 4.90 -4.81
CA ILE A 246 10.44 4.44 -3.45
C ILE A 246 9.54 5.40 -2.67
N ILE A 247 8.81 4.85 -1.72
CA ILE A 247 8.03 5.59 -0.73
C ILE A 247 8.46 5.14 0.67
N ASP A 248 8.83 6.09 1.53
CA ASP A 248 9.28 5.81 2.89
C ASP A 248 8.14 6.02 3.88
N PHE A 249 7.78 4.95 4.60
CA PHE A 249 6.82 4.99 5.70
C PHE A 249 7.49 4.84 7.08
N GLY A 250 8.81 4.69 7.14
CA GLY A 250 9.59 4.47 8.36
C GLY A 250 9.98 3.00 8.58
N GLY A 251 10.92 2.79 9.50
CA GLY A 251 11.31 1.47 10.01
C GLY A 251 10.48 1.03 11.23
N LEU A 252 10.68 -0.22 11.64
CA LEU A 252 10.04 -0.89 12.79
C LEU A 252 11.02 -1.14 13.96
N SER A 253 12.17 -0.47 13.98
CA SER A 253 13.26 -0.74 14.94
C SER A 253 12.94 -0.45 16.40
N SER A 254 11.91 0.34 16.71
CA SER A 254 11.55 0.71 18.08
C SER A 254 10.04 0.94 18.23
N ILE A 255 9.28 -0.15 18.27
CA ILE A 255 7.85 -0.12 18.59
C ILE A 255 7.67 0.15 20.10
N PRO A 256 6.93 1.17 20.53
CA PRO A 256 6.66 1.42 21.94
C PRO A 256 5.87 0.27 22.57
N ALA A 257 6.24 -0.12 23.80
CA ALA A 257 5.56 -1.20 24.53
C ALA A 257 4.05 -0.93 24.70
N GLU A 258 3.67 0.35 24.81
CA GLU A 258 2.31 0.81 25.00
C GLU A 258 1.40 0.50 23.80
N GLU A 259 1.96 0.41 22.58
CA GLU A 259 1.18 0.06 21.40
C GLU A 259 0.68 -1.39 21.48
N PHE A 260 1.49 -2.33 21.98
CA PHE A 260 1.08 -3.74 22.15
C PHE A 260 -0.10 -3.87 23.12
N ILE A 261 -0.06 -3.13 24.24
CA ILE A 261 -1.15 -3.14 25.23
C ILE A 261 -2.43 -2.56 24.61
N SER A 262 -2.30 -1.39 23.96
CA SER A 262 -3.44 -0.71 23.34
C SER A 262 -4.07 -1.54 22.22
N ALA A 263 -3.26 -2.22 21.39
CA ALA A 263 -3.74 -3.13 20.36
C ALA A 263 -4.38 -4.41 20.90
N THR A 264 -3.80 -4.98 21.95
CA THR A 264 -4.37 -6.16 22.61
C THR A 264 -5.76 -5.85 23.16
N LEU A 265 -5.92 -4.73 23.89
CA LEU A 265 -7.22 -4.28 24.40
C LEU A 265 -8.24 -4.06 23.27
N TRP A 266 -7.81 -3.44 22.17
CA TRP A 266 -8.66 -3.24 21.00
C TRP A 266 -9.14 -4.56 20.39
N HIS A 267 -8.25 -5.54 20.23
CA HIS A 267 -8.61 -6.83 19.67
C HIS A 267 -9.51 -7.66 20.59
N ILE A 268 -9.35 -7.54 21.92
CA ILE A 268 -10.29 -8.11 22.90
C ILE A 268 -11.68 -7.49 22.71
N TYR A 269 -11.78 -6.16 22.56
CA TYR A 269 -13.07 -5.51 22.31
C TYR A 269 -13.69 -5.93 20.97
N LYS A 270 -12.92 -5.93 19.88
CA LYS A 270 -13.38 -6.39 18.55
C LYS A 270 -13.75 -7.88 18.53
N ALA A 271 -13.25 -8.70 19.46
CA ALA A 271 -13.57 -10.13 19.52
C ALA A 271 -15.07 -10.39 19.74
N LEU A 272 -15.81 -9.42 20.29
CA LEU A 272 -17.27 -9.49 20.41
C LEU A 272 -17.97 -9.63 19.05
N ASN A 273 -17.44 -8.97 18.01
CA ASN A 273 -18.05 -8.96 16.67
C ASN A 273 -17.26 -9.82 15.67
N SER A 274 -15.98 -10.07 15.91
CA SER A 274 -15.09 -10.80 15.00
C SER A 274 -14.09 -11.70 15.74
N PRO A 275 -14.58 -12.73 16.48
CA PRO A 275 -13.77 -13.49 17.42
C PRO A 275 -12.58 -14.20 16.78
N HIS A 276 -12.75 -14.79 15.59
CA HIS A 276 -11.68 -15.50 14.91
C HIS A 276 -10.57 -14.58 14.38
N LYS A 277 -10.93 -13.42 13.80
CA LYS A 277 -9.94 -12.42 13.34
C LYS A 277 -9.18 -11.85 14.53
N SER A 278 -9.89 -11.52 15.61
CA SER A 278 -9.29 -11.02 16.85
C SER A 278 -8.35 -12.04 17.48
N LEU A 279 -8.72 -13.32 17.55
CA LEU A 279 -7.86 -14.35 18.15
C LEU A 279 -6.51 -14.47 17.42
N LEU A 280 -6.51 -14.44 16.08
CA LEU A 280 -5.27 -14.47 15.30
C LEU A 280 -4.41 -13.23 15.54
N LYS A 281 -5.02 -12.04 15.62
CA LYS A 281 -4.29 -10.81 15.94
C LYS A 281 -3.75 -10.81 17.37
N LEU A 282 -4.48 -11.38 18.34
CA LEU A 282 -4.00 -11.54 19.72
C LEU A 282 -2.80 -12.49 19.82
N PHE A 283 -2.81 -13.63 19.13
CA PHE A 283 -1.64 -14.51 19.08
C PHE A 283 -0.42 -13.83 18.43
N LEU A 284 -0.64 -13.01 17.42
CA LEU A 284 0.44 -12.21 16.82
C LEU A 284 1.02 -11.21 17.83
N MET A 285 0.17 -10.50 18.56
CA MET A 285 0.61 -9.57 19.61
C MET A 285 1.35 -10.30 20.74
N GLU A 286 0.89 -11.48 21.14
CA GLU A 286 1.57 -12.32 22.14
C GLU A 286 2.98 -12.71 21.67
N SER A 287 3.12 -13.14 20.42
CA SER A 287 4.42 -13.46 19.82
C SER A 287 5.36 -12.25 19.87
N TYR A 288 4.90 -11.08 19.43
CA TYR A 288 5.71 -9.86 19.45
C TYR A 288 6.08 -9.43 20.88
N ALA A 289 5.14 -9.53 21.82
CA ALA A 289 5.37 -9.19 23.22
C ALA A 289 6.39 -10.14 23.90
N SER A 290 6.40 -11.43 23.54
CA SER A 290 7.34 -12.41 24.11
C SER A 290 8.80 -12.17 23.76
N GLU A 291 9.06 -11.45 22.67
CA GLU A 291 10.39 -11.18 22.13
C GLU A 291 10.81 -9.70 22.29
N TYR A 292 9.95 -8.88 22.89
CA TYR A 292 10.24 -7.48 23.18
C TYR A 292 11.50 -7.33 24.06
N PRO A 293 12.40 -6.36 23.80
CA PRO A 293 12.30 -5.25 22.83
C PRO A 293 12.84 -5.56 21.42
N LYS A 294 13.17 -6.82 21.11
CA LYS A 294 13.78 -7.21 19.83
C LYS A 294 13.01 -8.37 19.18
N PRO A 295 11.76 -8.14 18.74
CA PRO A 295 11.00 -9.15 18.02
C PRO A 295 11.77 -9.60 16.76
N GLN A 296 11.84 -10.92 16.53
CA GLN A 296 12.53 -11.54 15.40
C GLN A 296 11.60 -11.82 14.22
#